data_AF-A0A6L3ZS23-F1
#
_entry.id   AF-A0A6L3ZS23-F1
#
_cell.length_a   1.000
_cell.length_b   1.000
_cell.length_c   1.000
_cell.angle_alpha   90.00
_cell.angle_beta   90.00
_cell.angle_gamma   90.00
#
_symmetry.space_group_name_H-M   'P 1'
#
loop_
_entity.id
_entity.type
_entity.pdbx_description
1 polymer ?
#
loop_
_entity_poly.entity_id
_entity_poly.type
_entity_poly.pdbx_seq_one_letter_code
_entity_poly.pdbx_strand_id
1 'polypeptide(L)'
;MTIKSKLLGIVSLVLLFTAVNFAQEMTEEQWESEMTTFKNKKAALESEISALKSDIDNLKAMDLQDPEECIDELYQIVGATRNDVNNFRKAVNELDGKIKRKEGPKADRQTDLNALKKNKISALPEFFSKVHNQMQKDLDNWVEAPTEINYTVVKGDCLWNIAKKKEHYGNGFAWPVIYKANRDQIKNPDLIYPKQVFKIPNLTEEEKSKYEKLRKNYKPAPVQ
;
A
#
# COMPACT_ATOMS: atom_id res chain seq x y z
N MET A 1 -63.24 -47.92 40.52
CA MET A 1 -61.81 -48.21 40.25
C MET A 1 -61.58 -48.36 38.73
N THR A 2 -62.11 -47.44 37.90
CA THR A 2 -62.29 -47.70 36.45
C THR A 2 -61.61 -46.67 35.54
N ILE A 3 -61.09 -45.57 36.09
CA ILE A 3 -60.46 -44.49 35.32
C ILE A 3 -58.95 -44.74 35.14
N LYS A 4 -58.26 -45.32 36.14
CA LYS A 4 -56.82 -45.65 36.05
C LYS A 4 -56.49 -46.71 34.97
N SER A 5 -57.41 -47.64 34.71
CA SER A 5 -57.23 -48.67 33.66
C SER A 5 -57.31 -48.09 32.25
N LYS A 6 -58.16 -47.08 32.03
CA LYS A 6 -58.31 -46.45 30.70
C LYS A 6 -57.13 -45.55 30.34
N LEU A 7 -56.52 -44.88 31.32
CA LEU A 7 -55.36 -44.00 31.08
C LEU A 7 -54.10 -44.79 30.67
N LEU A 8 -53.88 -45.97 31.27
CA LEU A 8 -52.76 -46.85 30.90
C LEU A 8 -52.90 -47.40 29.47
N GLY A 9 -54.12 -47.73 29.07
CA GLY A 9 -54.39 -48.23 27.71
C GLY A 9 -54.15 -47.18 26.63
N ILE A 10 -54.50 -45.93 26.88
CA ILE A 10 -54.31 -44.83 25.90
C ILE A 10 -52.83 -44.47 25.76
N VAL A 11 -52.07 -44.43 26.86
CA VAL A 11 -50.62 -44.21 26.81
C VAL A 11 -49.90 -45.35 26.09
N SER A 12 -50.34 -46.60 26.29
CA SER A 12 -49.78 -47.77 25.59
C SER A 12 -50.12 -47.77 24.09
N LEU A 13 -51.32 -47.33 23.70
CA LEU A 13 -51.72 -47.24 22.30
C LEU A 13 -50.99 -46.12 21.54
N VAL A 14 -50.73 -44.98 22.20
CA VAL A 14 -49.96 -43.87 21.61
C VAL A 14 -48.48 -44.23 21.45
N LEU A 15 -47.88 -44.95 22.42
CA LEU A 15 -46.51 -45.47 22.31
C LEU A 15 -46.38 -46.52 21.19
N LEU A 16 -47.40 -47.36 21.00
CA LEU A 16 -47.45 -48.33 19.90
C LEU A 16 -47.57 -47.63 18.53
N PHE A 17 -48.36 -46.55 18.42
CA PHE A 17 -48.48 -45.80 17.16
C PHE A 17 -47.20 -45.07 16.74
N THR A 18 -46.34 -44.67 17.68
CA THR A 18 -45.05 -44.03 17.36
C THR A 18 -43.96 -45.02 16.89
N ALA A 19 -44.08 -46.31 17.19
CA ALA A 19 -43.09 -47.32 16.78
C ALA A 19 -43.27 -47.83 15.34
N VAL A 20 -44.47 -47.70 14.76
CA VAL A 20 -44.78 -48.23 13.41
C VAL A 20 -44.22 -47.34 12.28
N ASN A 21 -43.73 -46.13 12.58
CA ASN A 21 -43.21 -45.21 11.56
C ASN A 21 -41.69 -45.36 11.30
N PHE A 22 -41.01 -46.37 11.86
CA PHE A 22 -39.54 -46.53 11.73
C PHE A 22 -39.05 -47.81 11.02
N ALA A 23 -39.90 -48.57 10.33
CA ALA A 23 -39.46 -49.71 9.53
C ALA A 23 -40.22 -49.78 8.21
N GLN A 24 -39.69 -49.12 7.18
CA GLN A 24 -40.06 -49.46 5.80
C GLN A 24 -39.33 -50.77 5.47
N GLU A 25 -40.00 -51.92 5.61
CA GLU A 25 -39.49 -53.22 5.17
C GLU A 25 -39.39 -53.22 3.64
N MET A 26 -38.16 -53.24 3.14
CA MET A 26 -37.83 -53.34 1.73
C MET A 26 -38.12 -54.77 1.25
N THR A 27 -38.83 -54.94 0.13
CA THR A 27 -39.11 -56.27 -0.43
C THR A 27 -37.83 -56.93 -0.97
N GLU A 28 -37.78 -58.25 -1.09
CA GLU A 28 -36.63 -59.00 -1.64
C GLU A 28 -36.24 -58.48 -3.04
N GLU A 29 -37.23 -58.21 -3.90
CA GLU A 29 -37.01 -57.61 -5.22
C GLU A 29 -36.42 -56.19 -5.15
N GLN A 30 -36.86 -55.37 -4.19
CA GLN A 30 -36.30 -54.04 -3.98
C GLN A 30 -34.84 -54.14 -3.49
N TRP A 31 -34.53 -55.11 -2.64
CA TRP A 31 -33.17 -55.35 -2.15
C TRP A 31 -32.23 -55.81 -3.26
N GLU A 32 -32.66 -56.73 -4.12
CA GLU A 32 -31.86 -57.18 -5.27
C GLU A 32 -31.58 -56.02 -6.25
N SER A 33 -32.57 -55.15 -6.47
CA SER A 33 -32.43 -53.94 -7.28
C SER A 33 -31.44 -52.93 -6.67
N GLU A 34 -31.52 -52.70 -5.35
CA GLU A 34 -30.56 -51.85 -4.64
C GLU A 34 -29.14 -52.44 -4.67
N MET A 35 -28.99 -53.74 -4.43
CA MET A 35 -27.70 -54.43 -4.47
C MET A 35 -27.06 -54.34 -5.86
N THR A 36 -27.86 -54.50 -6.91
CA THR A 36 -27.42 -54.33 -8.30
C THR A 36 -27.00 -52.88 -8.56
N THR A 37 -27.76 -51.91 -8.05
CA THR A 37 -27.44 -50.48 -8.15
C THR A 37 -26.12 -50.16 -7.45
N PHE A 38 -25.90 -50.66 -6.23
CA PHE A 38 -24.65 -50.48 -5.50
C PHE A 38 -23.46 -51.13 -6.21
N LYS A 39 -23.66 -52.32 -6.78
CA LYS A 39 -22.63 -53.01 -7.57
C LYS A 39 -22.25 -52.21 -8.82
N ASN A 40 -23.23 -51.66 -9.53
CA ASN A 40 -23.00 -50.82 -10.71
C ASN A 40 -22.30 -49.49 -10.34
N LYS A 41 -22.72 -48.85 -9.24
CA LYS A 41 -22.06 -47.64 -8.72
C LYS A 41 -20.61 -47.92 -8.32
N LYS A 42 -20.35 -49.06 -7.67
CA LYS A 42 -18.99 -49.48 -7.32
C LYS A 42 -18.13 -49.65 -8.57
N ALA A 43 -18.63 -50.37 -9.58
CA ALA A 43 -17.90 -50.57 -10.84
C ALA A 43 -17.64 -49.25 -11.58
N ALA A 44 -18.60 -48.32 -11.57
CA ALA A 44 -18.44 -46.98 -12.15
C ALA A 44 -17.36 -46.17 -11.42
N LEU A 45 -17.38 -46.15 -10.08
CA LEU A 45 -16.38 -45.47 -9.26
C LEU A 45 -14.98 -46.08 -9.42
N GLU A 46 -14.87 -47.40 -9.56
CA GLU A 46 -13.60 -48.07 -9.84
C GLU A 46 -13.03 -47.64 -11.22
N SER A 47 -13.90 -47.49 -12.22
CA SER A 47 -13.54 -46.96 -13.53
C SER A 47 -13.08 -45.50 -13.46
N GLU A 48 -13.82 -44.64 -12.72
CA GLU A 48 -13.45 -43.24 -12.50
C GLU A 48 -12.11 -43.11 -11.79
N ILE A 49 -11.85 -43.91 -10.74
CA ILE A 49 -10.56 -43.93 -10.05
C ILE A 49 -9.44 -44.30 -11.01
N SER A 50 -9.65 -45.28 -11.89
CA SER A 50 -8.65 -45.68 -12.89
C SER A 50 -8.40 -44.58 -13.91
N ALA A 51 -9.44 -43.88 -14.37
CA ALA A 51 -9.33 -42.75 -15.29
C ALA A 51 -8.57 -41.59 -14.65
N LEU A 52 -8.96 -41.19 -13.44
CA LEU A 52 -8.28 -40.15 -12.67
C LEU A 52 -6.80 -40.50 -12.39
N LYS A 53 -6.52 -41.77 -12.13
CA LYS A 53 -5.13 -42.23 -11.94
C LYS A 53 -4.33 -42.09 -13.25
N SER A 54 -4.92 -42.46 -14.39
CA SER A 54 -4.31 -42.24 -15.69
C SER A 54 -4.08 -40.75 -15.97
N ASP A 55 -5.02 -39.88 -15.62
CA ASP A 55 -4.88 -38.43 -15.78
C ASP A 55 -3.76 -37.87 -14.91
N ILE A 56 -3.64 -38.34 -13.66
CA ILE A 56 -2.52 -37.98 -12.78
C ILE A 56 -1.18 -38.44 -13.36
N ASP A 57 -1.11 -39.65 -13.88
CA ASP A 57 0.11 -40.19 -14.47
C ASP A 57 0.48 -39.42 -15.76
N ASN A 58 -0.51 -39.05 -16.58
CA ASN A 58 -0.33 -38.18 -17.74
C ASN A 58 0.18 -36.78 -17.33
N LEU A 59 -0.42 -36.16 -16.32
CA LEU A 59 -0.01 -34.84 -15.81
C LEU A 59 1.39 -34.86 -15.21
N LYS A 60 1.79 -35.95 -14.54
CA LYS A 60 3.16 -36.13 -14.03
C LYS A 60 4.17 -36.40 -15.14
N ALA A 61 3.74 -37.01 -16.24
CA ALA A 61 4.56 -37.23 -17.42
C ALA A 61 4.70 -35.97 -18.29
N MET A 62 3.85 -34.96 -18.09
CA MET A 62 4.12 -33.62 -18.60
C MET A 62 5.31 -33.09 -17.81
N ASP A 63 6.44 -32.87 -18.50
CA ASP A 63 7.67 -32.29 -17.97
C ASP A 63 7.44 -30.80 -17.65
N LEU A 64 6.62 -30.55 -16.64
CA LEU A 64 6.34 -29.23 -16.10
C LEU A 64 7.56 -28.85 -15.25
N GLN A 65 8.42 -27.99 -15.80
CA GLN A 65 9.51 -27.37 -15.04
C GLN A 65 8.94 -26.81 -13.73
N ASP A 66 9.66 -27.03 -12.63
CA ASP A 66 9.28 -26.49 -11.35
C ASP A 66 9.18 -24.94 -11.45
N PRO A 67 8.07 -24.33 -10.96
CA PRO A 67 7.88 -22.88 -11.08
C PRO A 67 9.02 -22.05 -10.48
N GLU A 68 9.72 -22.58 -9.48
CA GLU A 68 10.85 -21.95 -8.84
C GLU A 68 12.10 -21.96 -9.75
N GLU A 69 12.30 -23.02 -10.55
CA GLU A 69 13.39 -23.13 -11.55
C GLU A 69 13.20 -22.15 -12.71
N CYS A 70 11.98 -22.02 -13.23
CA CYS A 70 11.64 -21.06 -14.30
C CYS A 70 11.93 -19.60 -13.88
N ILE A 71 11.69 -19.26 -12.61
CA ILE A 71 11.97 -17.93 -12.06
C ILE A 71 13.48 -17.68 -11.95
N ASP A 72 14.24 -18.68 -11.55
CA ASP A 72 15.70 -18.53 -11.44
C ASP A 72 16.36 -18.39 -12.82
N GLU A 73 15.89 -19.12 -13.84
CA GLU A 73 16.32 -18.92 -15.23
C GLU A 73 16.07 -17.48 -15.73
N LEU A 74 14.89 -16.93 -15.43
CA LEU A 74 14.56 -15.54 -15.75
C LEU A 74 15.52 -14.55 -15.08
N TYR A 75 15.90 -14.79 -13.83
CA TYR A 75 16.88 -13.94 -13.14
C TYR A 75 18.29 -14.06 -13.75
N GLN A 76 18.68 -15.25 -14.21
CA GLN A 76 19.95 -15.43 -14.92
C GLN A 76 20.00 -14.64 -16.23
N ILE A 77 18.89 -14.50 -16.96
CA ILE A 77 18.83 -13.69 -18.20
C ILE A 77 19.20 -12.22 -17.93
N VAL A 78 18.81 -11.67 -16.78
CA VAL A 78 19.21 -10.31 -16.37
C VAL A 78 20.55 -10.27 -15.63
N GLY A 79 21.20 -11.42 -15.46
CA GLY A 79 22.48 -11.57 -14.76
C GLY A 79 22.38 -11.34 -13.26
N ALA A 80 21.25 -11.72 -12.64
CA ALA A 80 20.98 -11.50 -11.23
C ALA A 80 20.77 -12.82 -10.49
N THR A 81 21.17 -12.86 -9.22
CA THR A 81 20.83 -13.97 -8.31
C THR A 81 19.50 -13.70 -7.59
N ARG A 82 18.90 -14.74 -7.00
CA ARG A 82 17.73 -14.61 -6.12
C ARG A 82 17.97 -13.59 -4.99
N ASN A 83 19.19 -13.53 -4.46
CA ASN A 83 19.56 -12.56 -3.43
C ASN A 83 19.58 -11.12 -3.95
N ASP A 84 20.11 -10.90 -5.17
CA ASP A 84 20.13 -9.57 -5.80
C ASP A 84 18.71 -9.07 -6.06
N VAL A 85 17.83 -9.95 -6.55
CA VAL A 85 16.42 -9.64 -6.75
C VAL A 85 15.73 -9.32 -5.43
N ASN A 86 15.99 -10.08 -4.37
CA ASN A 86 15.44 -9.81 -3.03
C ASN A 86 15.91 -8.46 -2.48
N ASN A 87 17.18 -8.10 -2.68
CA ASN A 87 17.71 -6.80 -2.29
C ASN A 87 17.10 -5.67 -3.11
N PHE A 88 16.94 -5.88 -4.42
CA PHE A 88 16.28 -4.93 -5.31
C PHE A 88 14.82 -4.70 -4.90
N ARG A 89 14.08 -5.75 -4.57
CA ARG A 89 12.71 -5.67 -4.04
C ARG A 89 12.63 -4.80 -2.78
N LYS A 90 13.58 -4.98 -1.85
CA LYS A 90 13.67 -4.14 -0.64
C LYS A 90 13.90 -2.66 -1.01
N ALA A 91 14.86 -2.39 -1.90
CA ALA A 91 15.17 -1.03 -2.36
C ALA A 91 13.97 -0.34 -3.04
N VAL A 92 13.25 -1.07 -3.91
CA VAL A 92 12.02 -0.59 -4.56
C VAL A 92 10.96 -0.23 -3.51
N ASN A 93 10.74 -1.11 -2.53
CA ASN A 93 9.73 -0.88 -1.48
C ASN A 93 10.11 0.29 -0.55
N GLU A 94 11.39 0.44 -0.23
CA GLU A 94 11.87 1.56 0.56
C GLU A 94 11.66 2.90 -0.17
N LEU A 95 12.07 2.98 -1.44
CA LEU A 95 11.91 4.19 -2.24
C LEU A 95 10.44 4.53 -2.47
N ASP A 96 9.61 3.54 -2.80
CA ASP A 96 8.15 3.69 -2.93
C ASP A 96 7.54 4.27 -1.64
N GLY A 97 7.99 3.77 -0.48
CA GLY A 97 7.61 4.32 0.82
C GLY A 97 8.01 5.79 1.00
N LYS A 98 9.25 6.15 0.63
CA LYS A 98 9.74 7.55 0.72
C LYS A 98 8.96 8.48 -0.22
N ILE A 99 8.67 8.05 -1.45
CA ILE A 99 7.88 8.82 -2.41
C ILE A 99 6.46 9.05 -1.87
N LYS A 100 5.79 8.02 -1.36
CA LYS A 100 4.44 8.13 -0.79
C LYS A 100 4.38 9.06 0.42
N ARG A 101 5.40 9.02 1.27
CA ARG A 101 5.52 9.93 2.43
C ARG A 101 6.05 11.32 2.07
N LYS A 102 6.42 11.57 0.80
CA LYS A 102 7.06 12.80 0.33
C LYS A 102 8.29 13.16 1.19
N GLU A 103 9.09 12.14 1.46
CA GLU A 103 10.23 12.23 2.38
C GLU A 103 11.48 12.74 1.66
N GLY A 104 12.01 13.87 2.13
CA GLY A 104 13.16 14.56 1.56
C GLY A 104 12.85 15.29 0.25
N PRO A 105 13.88 15.79 -0.45
CA PRO A 105 13.72 16.51 -1.71
C PRO A 105 13.20 15.60 -2.84
N LYS A 106 12.27 16.08 -3.67
CA LYS A 106 11.78 15.33 -4.85
C LYS A 106 12.92 15.00 -5.82
N ALA A 107 13.87 15.91 -5.99
CA ALA A 107 15.02 15.73 -6.88
C ALA A 107 15.89 14.51 -6.49
N ASP A 108 16.10 14.30 -5.19
CA ASP A 108 16.85 13.14 -4.69
C ASP A 108 16.08 11.85 -4.98
N ARG A 109 14.76 11.86 -4.74
CA ARG A 109 13.90 10.69 -5.03
C ARG A 109 13.83 10.36 -6.52
N GLN A 110 13.84 11.38 -7.39
CA GLN A 110 13.94 11.18 -8.83
C GLN A 110 15.29 10.57 -9.22
N THR A 111 16.37 10.98 -8.57
CA THR A 111 17.71 10.40 -8.77
C THR A 111 17.75 8.94 -8.33
N ASP A 112 17.21 8.63 -7.16
CA ASP A 112 17.06 7.27 -6.66
C ASP A 112 16.24 6.40 -7.62
N LEU A 113 15.12 6.93 -8.16
CA LEU A 113 14.29 6.19 -9.12
C LEU A 113 15.05 5.94 -10.43
N ASN A 114 15.79 6.93 -10.94
CA ASN A 114 16.60 6.78 -12.15
C ASN A 114 17.69 5.72 -11.96
N ALA A 115 18.29 5.63 -10.77
CA ALA A 115 19.24 4.59 -10.43
C ALA A 115 18.59 3.19 -10.46
N LEU A 116 17.38 3.05 -9.91
CA LEU A 116 16.63 1.78 -9.99
C LEU A 116 16.28 1.42 -11.44
N LYS A 117 15.81 2.38 -12.25
CA LYS A 117 15.49 2.18 -13.67
C LYS A 117 16.70 1.73 -14.51
N LYS A 118 17.90 2.18 -14.15
CA LYS A 118 19.15 1.78 -14.82
C LYS A 118 19.57 0.34 -14.47
N ASN A 119 19.10 -0.19 -13.35
CA ASN A 119 19.37 -1.57 -12.97
C ASN A 119 18.60 -2.54 -13.89
N LYS A 120 19.28 -3.57 -14.41
CA LYS A 120 18.69 -4.59 -15.30
C LYS A 120 17.54 -5.35 -14.65
N ILE A 121 17.59 -5.54 -13.32
CA ILE A 121 16.53 -6.20 -12.54
C ILE A 121 15.20 -5.45 -12.67
N SER A 122 15.22 -4.13 -12.91
CA SER A 122 13.99 -3.35 -13.09
C SER A 122 13.18 -3.73 -14.35
N ALA A 123 13.79 -4.43 -15.30
CA ALA A 123 13.12 -4.92 -16.50
C ALA A 123 12.31 -6.20 -16.26
N LEU A 124 12.48 -6.86 -15.12
CA LEU A 124 11.72 -8.05 -14.78
C LEU A 124 10.23 -7.72 -14.63
N PRO A 125 9.32 -8.63 -15.02
CA PRO A 125 7.87 -8.40 -14.95
C PRO A 125 7.37 -7.98 -13.57
N GLU A 126 7.96 -8.53 -12.50
CA GLU A 126 7.61 -8.19 -11.11
C GLU A 126 7.81 -6.69 -10.80
N PHE A 127 8.84 -6.05 -11.37
CA PHE A 127 9.22 -4.69 -11.02
C PHE A 127 8.84 -3.65 -12.07
N PHE A 128 8.73 -4.05 -13.34
CA PHE A 128 8.66 -3.11 -14.45
C PHE A 128 7.54 -2.07 -14.27
N SER A 129 6.30 -2.55 -14.05
CA SER A 129 5.15 -1.65 -13.89
C SER A 129 5.29 -0.72 -12.68
N LYS A 130 5.79 -1.24 -11.55
CA LYS A 130 5.95 -0.46 -10.33
C LYS A 130 7.02 0.63 -10.49
N VAL A 131 8.21 0.26 -10.96
CA VAL A 131 9.38 1.16 -11.06
C VAL A 131 9.24 2.13 -12.23
N HIS A 132 8.82 1.66 -13.40
CA HIS A 132 8.81 2.51 -14.60
C HIS A 132 7.56 3.38 -14.71
N ASN A 133 6.40 2.87 -14.30
CA ASN A 133 5.13 3.56 -14.45
C ASN A 133 4.65 4.19 -13.14
N GLN A 134 4.34 3.36 -12.14
CA GLN A 134 3.65 3.82 -10.92
C GLN A 134 4.50 4.83 -10.13
N MET A 135 5.75 4.48 -9.82
CA MET A 135 6.64 5.35 -9.04
C MET A 135 6.99 6.65 -9.77
N GLN A 136 7.13 6.61 -11.11
CA GLN A 136 7.33 7.82 -11.89
C GLN A 136 6.10 8.72 -11.82
N LYS A 137 4.91 8.16 -12.01
CA LYS A 137 3.65 8.90 -11.90
C LYS A 137 3.46 9.51 -10.51
N ASP A 138 3.83 8.79 -9.45
CA ASP A 138 3.73 9.29 -8.08
C ASP A 138 4.70 10.46 -7.83
N LEU A 139 5.91 10.40 -8.40
CA LEU A 139 6.84 11.53 -8.40
C LEU A 139 6.31 12.72 -9.21
N ASP A 140 5.74 12.50 -10.39
CA ASP A 140 5.20 13.57 -11.22
C ASP A 140 4.04 14.30 -10.51
N ASN A 141 3.18 13.53 -9.82
CA ASN A 141 2.08 14.05 -9.00
C ASN A 141 2.53 14.70 -7.69
N TRP A 142 3.78 14.50 -7.27
CA TRP A 142 4.33 15.20 -6.14
C TRP A 142 4.63 16.65 -6.53
N VAL A 143 3.65 17.51 -6.25
CA VAL A 143 3.80 18.96 -6.35
C VAL A 143 4.53 19.46 -5.10
N GLU A 144 5.73 20.01 -5.29
CA GLU A 144 6.45 20.74 -4.24
C GLU A 144 5.84 22.15 -4.11
N ALA A 145 5.82 22.68 -2.88
CA ALA A 145 5.41 24.06 -2.68
C ALA A 145 6.35 24.99 -3.47
N PRO A 146 5.83 26.07 -4.08
CA PRO A 146 6.66 26.99 -4.86
C PRO A 146 7.86 27.45 -4.03
N THR A 147 9.04 27.37 -4.61
CA THR A 147 10.32 27.69 -3.97
C THR A 147 10.45 29.18 -3.63
N GLU A 148 9.62 30.01 -4.26
CA GLU A 148 9.60 31.47 -4.09
C GLU A 148 8.17 31.99 -4.20
N ILE A 149 7.80 32.86 -3.26
CA ILE A 149 6.51 33.56 -3.25
C ILE A 149 6.77 35.01 -3.62
N ASN A 150 6.05 35.53 -4.61
CA ASN A 150 6.06 36.96 -4.92
C ASN A 150 5.07 37.68 -3.99
N TYR A 151 5.57 38.61 -3.20
CA TYR A 151 4.77 39.38 -2.24
C TYR A 151 4.76 40.86 -2.61
N THR A 152 3.57 41.45 -2.68
CA THR A 152 3.43 42.90 -2.90
C THR A 152 3.37 43.63 -1.57
N VAL A 153 4.32 44.53 -1.32
CA VAL A 153 4.42 45.33 -0.11
C VAL A 153 3.19 46.21 0.06
N VAL A 154 2.56 46.16 1.23
CA VAL A 154 1.44 47.04 1.59
C VAL A 154 1.88 48.15 2.54
N LYS A 155 1.07 49.20 2.65
CA LYS A 155 1.37 50.33 3.55
C LYS A 155 1.47 49.84 5.00
N GLY A 156 2.59 50.15 5.66
CA GLY A 156 2.86 49.75 7.05
C GLY A 156 3.65 48.44 7.19
N ASP A 157 3.99 47.78 6.09
CA ASP A 157 4.90 46.64 6.11
C ASP A 157 6.33 47.06 6.46
N CYS A 158 7.03 46.16 7.12
CA CYS A 158 8.49 46.15 7.23
C CYS A 158 8.97 44.71 6.98
N LEU A 159 10.26 44.54 6.62
CA LEU A 159 10.81 43.21 6.31
C LEU A 159 10.57 42.18 7.43
N TRP A 160 10.63 42.63 8.69
CA TRP A 160 10.30 41.82 9.85
C TRP A 160 8.85 41.31 9.85
N ASN A 161 7.89 42.22 9.63
CA ASN A 161 6.47 41.88 9.63
C ASN A 161 6.10 40.96 8.46
N ILE A 162 6.72 41.17 7.29
CA ILE A 162 6.56 40.29 6.14
C ILE A 162 7.08 38.89 6.50
N ALA A 163 8.31 38.76 7.00
CA ALA A 163 8.87 37.46 7.42
C ALA A 163 8.05 36.76 8.51
N LYS A 164 7.43 37.52 9.42
CA LYS A 164 6.60 37.01 10.52
C LYS A 164 5.28 36.38 10.06
N LYS A 165 4.79 36.67 8.85
CA LYS A 165 3.54 36.10 8.33
C LYS A 165 3.63 34.57 8.24
N LYS A 166 2.55 33.88 8.58
CA LYS A 166 2.50 32.41 8.59
C LYS A 166 2.62 31.82 7.18
N GLU A 167 2.18 32.57 6.18
CA GLU A 167 2.25 32.20 4.76
C GLU A 167 3.69 32.30 4.19
N HIS A 168 4.63 32.88 4.95
CA HIS A 168 6.03 33.05 4.56
C HIS A 168 6.92 32.20 5.47
N TYR A 169 7.49 32.78 6.53
CA TYR A 169 8.38 32.04 7.44
C TYR A 169 7.77 31.79 8.82
N GLY A 170 6.72 32.53 9.19
CA GLY A 170 6.18 32.51 10.55
C GLY A 170 7.18 33.00 11.62
N ASN A 171 8.30 33.59 11.19
CA ASN A 171 9.43 33.93 12.04
C ASN A 171 10.07 35.23 11.54
N GLY A 172 9.89 36.31 12.30
CA GLY A 172 10.42 37.64 11.96
C GLY A 172 11.94 37.68 11.86
N PHE A 173 12.68 36.81 12.57
CA PHE A 173 14.15 36.77 12.51
C PHE A 173 14.70 36.39 11.14
N ALA A 174 13.89 35.76 10.30
CA ALA A 174 14.26 35.35 8.94
C ALA A 174 14.13 36.50 7.91
N TRP A 175 13.79 37.73 8.32
CA TRP A 175 13.77 38.91 7.45
C TRP A 175 15.05 39.16 6.62
N PRO A 176 16.29 38.84 7.09
CA PRO A 176 17.49 39.08 6.29
C PRO A 176 17.52 38.23 5.01
N VAL A 177 16.79 37.12 4.96
CA VAL A 177 16.67 36.27 3.77
C VAL A 177 15.90 37.01 2.67
N ILE A 178 14.82 37.70 3.03
CA ILE A 178 14.06 38.55 2.08
C ILE A 178 14.95 39.67 1.56
N TYR A 179 15.69 40.32 2.45
CA TYR A 179 16.64 41.38 2.05
C TYR A 179 17.70 40.85 1.08
N LYS A 180 18.30 39.68 1.38
CA LYS A 180 19.33 39.05 0.55
C LYS A 180 18.80 38.69 -0.84
N ALA A 181 17.57 38.18 -0.94
CA ALA A 181 16.95 37.81 -2.20
C ALA A 181 16.58 38.99 -3.10
N ASN A 182 16.41 40.19 -2.52
CA ASN A 182 15.96 41.40 -3.24
C ASN A 182 16.97 42.55 -3.13
N ARG A 183 18.27 42.26 -3.02
CA ARG A 183 19.34 43.28 -2.89
C ARG A 183 19.43 44.22 -4.08
N ASP A 184 18.95 43.79 -5.23
CA ASP A 184 18.80 44.57 -6.45
C ASP A 184 17.75 45.69 -6.30
N GLN A 185 16.70 45.46 -5.50
CA GLN A 185 15.60 46.39 -5.27
C GLN A 185 15.71 47.16 -3.95
N ILE A 186 16.29 46.55 -2.92
CA ILE A 186 16.38 47.09 -1.57
C ILE A 186 17.80 47.56 -1.30
N LYS A 187 18.04 48.88 -1.39
CA LYS A 187 19.34 49.47 -1.06
C LYS A 187 19.55 49.63 0.44
N ASN A 188 18.48 49.98 1.17
CA ASN A 188 18.47 50.11 2.62
C ASN A 188 17.34 49.20 3.16
N PRO A 189 17.65 48.22 4.03
CA PRO A 189 16.65 47.28 4.56
C PRO A 189 15.53 47.97 5.37
N ASP A 190 15.78 49.17 5.91
CA ASP A 190 14.79 49.93 6.69
C ASP A 190 13.85 50.76 5.80
N LEU A 191 14.11 50.84 4.49
CA LEU A 191 13.33 51.62 3.53
C LEU A 191 12.74 50.72 2.45
N ILE A 192 11.47 50.34 2.65
CA ILE A 192 10.64 49.66 1.65
C ILE A 192 9.38 50.48 1.38
N TYR A 193 8.85 50.39 0.16
CA TYR A 193 7.75 51.20 -0.33
C TYR A 193 6.55 50.34 -0.74
N PRO A 194 5.31 50.82 -0.55
CA PRO A 194 4.12 50.13 -1.02
C PRO A 194 4.17 49.85 -2.52
N LYS A 195 3.57 48.73 -2.95
CA LYS A 195 3.53 48.21 -4.33
C LYS A 195 4.85 47.63 -4.87
N GLN A 196 5.93 47.62 -4.08
CA GLN A 196 7.12 46.84 -4.44
C GLN A 196 6.79 45.34 -4.41
N VAL A 197 7.34 44.57 -5.35
CA VAL A 197 7.17 43.12 -5.41
C VAL A 197 8.47 42.46 -4.98
N PHE A 198 8.44 41.80 -3.83
CA PHE A 198 9.58 41.08 -3.29
C PHE A 198 9.45 39.58 -3.50
N LYS A 199 10.59 38.99 -3.83
CA LYS A 199 10.82 37.56 -3.86
C LYS A 199 11.05 37.03 -2.46
N ILE A 200 10.20 36.13 -2.00
CA ILE A 200 10.30 35.49 -0.69
C ILE A 200 10.65 34.01 -0.92
N PRO A 201 11.94 33.63 -0.88
CA PRO A 201 12.36 32.25 -1.09
C PRO A 201 12.03 31.37 0.11
N ASN A 202 11.75 30.09 -0.08
CA ASN A 202 11.61 29.16 1.06
C ASN A 202 12.94 29.00 1.80
N LEU A 203 12.86 28.96 3.13
CA LEU A 203 14.02 28.67 3.98
C LEU A 203 14.46 27.22 3.79
N THR A 204 15.78 26.99 3.71
CA THR A 204 16.33 25.63 3.82
C THR A 204 16.12 25.07 5.23
N GLU A 205 16.25 23.76 5.42
CA GLU A 205 16.10 23.16 6.76
C GLU A 205 17.15 23.70 7.76
N GLU A 206 18.35 24.02 7.29
CA GLU A 206 19.40 24.64 8.10
C GLU A 206 19.03 26.06 8.54
N GLU A 207 18.50 26.86 7.61
CA GLU A 207 18.03 28.22 7.89
C GLU A 207 16.84 28.21 8.85
N LYS A 208 15.87 27.31 8.64
CA LYS A 208 14.75 27.11 9.58
C LYS A 208 15.27 26.83 10.98
N SER A 209 16.19 25.86 11.13
CA SER A 209 16.79 25.51 12.42
C SER A 209 17.52 26.70 13.06
N LYS A 210 18.29 27.46 12.27
CA LYS A 210 19.01 28.66 12.72
C LYS A 210 18.05 29.73 13.27
N TYR A 211 17.04 30.10 12.49
CA TYR A 211 16.10 31.16 12.88
C TYR A 211 15.14 30.74 14.00
N GLU A 212 14.82 29.45 14.11
CA GLU A 212 14.06 28.93 15.24
C GLU A 212 14.86 28.97 16.56
N LYS A 213 16.17 28.68 16.52
CA LYS A 213 17.04 28.87 17.70
C LYS A 213 17.09 30.34 18.12
N LEU A 214 17.24 31.25 17.17
CA LEU A 214 17.24 32.70 17.45
C LEU A 214 15.93 33.16 18.09
N ARG A 215 14.80 32.71 17.55
CA ARG A 215 13.47 33.02 18.08
C ARG A 215 13.27 32.50 19.50
N LYS A 216 13.69 31.27 19.79
CA LYS A 216 13.57 30.66 21.14
C LYS A 216 14.43 31.38 22.18
N ASN A 217 15.61 31.86 21.79
CA ASN A 217 16.55 32.54 22.70
C ASN A 217 16.24 34.02 22.89
N TYR A 218 15.37 34.60 22.06
CA TYR A 218 15.03 36.01 22.13
C TYR A 218 14.16 36.33 23.35
N LYS A 219 14.64 37.25 24.19
CA LYS A 219 13.89 37.84 25.30
C LYS A 219 13.51 39.27 24.91
N PRO A 220 12.22 39.58 24.75
CA PRO A 220 11.81 40.94 24.43
C PRO A 220 12.16 41.87 25.59
N ALA A 221 12.42 43.14 25.27
CA ALA A 221 12.58 44.16 26.29
C ALA A 221 11.31 44.24 27.15
N PRO A 222 11.43 44.51 28.46
CA PRO A 222 10.26 44.72 29.31
C PRO A 222 9.42 45.86 28.73
N VAL A 223 8.10 45.66 28.75
CA VAL A 223 7.14 46.66 28.28
C VAL A 223 7.28 47.88 29.19
N GLN A 224 7.51 49.05 28.59
CA GLN A 224 7.63 50.33 29.29
C GLN A 224 6.28 50.83 29.79
#